data_AF-A0AA95KQ19-F1
#
_entry.id   AF-A0AA95KQ19-F1
#
_cell.length_a   1.000
_cell.length_b   1.000
_cell.length_c   1.000
_cell.angle_alpha   90.00
_cell.angle_beta   90.00
_cell.angle_gamma   90.00
#
_symmetry.space_group_name_H-M   'P 1'
#
loop_
_entity.id
_entity.type
_entity.pdbx_description
1 polymer ?
#
loop_
_entity_poly.entity_id
_entity_poly.type
_entity_poly.pdbx_seq_one_letter_code
_entity_poly.pdbx_strand_id
1 'polypeptide(L)'
;MQQQNMNFQSQQQGIMQTPPSVVSTKDSLYLTDMLSWNLLAMKKAHFFAQQCQDQELKMEIEKCGQMHQKHYEKILTHLNSPQNQAYSQTPGMQ
;
A
#
# COMPACT_ATOMS: atom_id res chain seq x y z
N MET A 1 -1.33 7.19 -60.51
CA MET A 1 -2.25 7.85 -59.55
C MET A 1 -3.08 6.78 -58.86
N GLN A 2 -2.50 6.11 -57.85
CA GLN A 2 -3.22 5.13 -57.02
C GLN A 2 -3.12 5.62 -55.57
N GLN A 3 -4.30 5.79 -54.99
CA GLN A 3 -4.58 6.68 -53.88
C GLN A 3 -4.23 6.02 -52.54
N GLN A 4 -3.39 6.73 -51.81
CA GLN A 4 -3.05 6.57 -50.41
C GLN A 4 -4.31 6.69 -49.55
N ASN A 5 -4.70 5.60 -48.87
CA ASN A 5 -5.74 5.64 -47.84
C ASN A 5 -5.17 5.07 -46.53
N MET A 6 -4.39 5.90 -45.85
CA MET A 6 -4.02 5.70 -44.45
C MET A 6 -5.27 5.93 -43.60
N ASN A 7 -5.83 4.85 -43.05
CA ASN A 7 -6.97 4.95 -42.14
C ASN A 7 -6.47 5.30 -40.73
N PHE A 8 -6.61 6.58 -40.42
CA PHE A 8 -6.18 7.27 -39.21
C PHE A 8 -7.34 7.24 -38.20
N GLN A 9 -7.62 6.10 -37.55
CA GLN A 9 -8.62 6.09 -36.47
C GLN A 9 -8.40 4.97 -35.44
N SER A 10 -7.18 4.90 -34.92
CA SER A 10 -6.81 4.15 -33.73
C SER A 10 -6.51 5.12 -32.57
N GLN A 11 -7.53 5.78 -31.99
CA GLN A 11 -7.33 6.53 -30.73
C GLN A 11 -8.65 6.93 -30.04
N GLN A 12 -9.45 5.95 -29.62
CA GLN A 12 -10.30 6.13 -28.43
C GLN A 12 -9.75 5.19 -27.35
N GLN A 13 -8.70 5.64 -26.68
CA GLN A 13 -8.25 5.02 -25.43
C GLN A 13 -9.31 5.33 -24.38
N GLY A 14 -10.11 4.31 -24.04
CA GLY A 14 -11.13 4.40 -23.01
C GLY A 14 -10.51 4.85 -21.69
N ILE A 15 -11.09 5.89 -21.08
CA ILE A 15 -10.73 6.34 -19.74
C ILE A 15 -11.11 5.20 -18.77
N MET A 16 -10.13 4.57 -18.13
CA MET A 16 -10.39 3.60 -17.07
C MET A 16 -11.11 4.31 -15.91
N GLN A 17 -12.35 3.88 -15.63
CA GLN A 17 -13.15 4.41 -14.52
C GLN A 17 -12.69 3.88 -13.15
N THR A 18 -12.04 2.72 -13.13
CA THR A 18 -11.55 2.09 -11.90
C THR A 18 -10.11 1.59 -12.09
N PRO A 19 -9.26 1.76 -11.07
CA PRO A 19 -7.89 1.28 -11.13
C PRO A 19 -7.87 -0.27 -11.21
N PRO A 20 -6.93 -0.84 -11.98
CA PRO A 20 -6.70 -2.29 -12.00
C PRO A 20 -6.47 -2.86 -10.60
N SER A 21 -6.99 -4.05 -10.33
CA SER A 21 -6.85 -4.74 -9.04
C SER A 21 -5.50 -5.43 -8.87
N VAL A 22 -4.42 -4.87 -9.43
CA VAL A 22 -3.05 -5.39 -9.32
C VAL A 22 -2.21 -4.45 -8.47
N VAL A 23 -1.38 -5.02 -7.60
CA VAL A 23 -0.34 -4.27 -6.88
C VAL A 23 0.85 -4.11 -7.81
N SER A 24 1.14 -2.89 -8.25
CA SER A 24 2.32 -2.63 -9.07
C SER A 24 3.61 -2.72 -8.25
N THR A 25 4.76 -2.74 -8.92
CA THR A 25 6.06 -2.61 -8.23
C THR A 25 6.15 -1.33 -7.41
N LYS A 26 5.61 -0.22 -7.91
CA LYS A 26 5.61 1.06 -7.20
C LYS A 26 4.75 0.98 -5.93
N ASP A 27 3.57 0.37 -6.03
CA ASP A 27 2.70 0.15 -4.86
C ASP A 27 3.39 -0.74 -3.83
N SER A 28 4.07 -1.80 -4.27
CA SER A 28 4.80 -2.71 -3.38
C SER A 28 5.91 -2.00 -2.60
N LEU A 29 6.65 -1.08 -3.24
CA LEU A 29 7.67 -0.28 -2.57
C LEU A 29 7.06 0.64 -1.51
N TYR A 30 5.99 1.36 -1.85
CA TYR A 30 5.30 2.23 -0.88
C TYR A 30 4.69 1.44 0.28
N LEU A 31 4.09 0.26 0.02
CA LEU A 31 3.55 -0.59 1.07
C LEU A 31 4.65 -1.12 2.00
N THR A 32 5.82 -1.44 1.46
CA THR A 32 6.99 -1.85 2.24
C THR A 32 7.48 -0.71 3.14
N ASP A 33 7.54 0.51 2.62
CA ASP A 33 7.89 1.70 3.42
C ASP A 33 6.87 1.95 4.53
N MET A 34 5.57 1.89 4.21
CA MET A 34 4.50 2.08 5.20
C MET A 34 4.55 1.03 6.32
N LEU A 35 4.80 -0.23 5.99
CA LEU A 35 4.99 -1.28 6.99
C LEU A 35 6.21 -0.98 7.88
N SER A 36 7.34 -0.61 7.27
CA SER A 36 8.58 -0.29 7.98
C SER A 36 8.42 0.90 8.93
N TRP A 37 7.75 1.97 8.47
CA TRP A 37 7.50 3.17 9.27
C TRP A 37 6.59 2.89 10.45
N ASN A 38 5.49 2.17 10.27
CA ASN A 38 4.59 1.84 11.38
C ASN A 38 5.26 0.91 12.41
N LEU A 39 6.03 -0.08 11.95
CA LEU A 39 6.79 -0.98 12.83
C LEU A 39 7.83 -0.23 13.67
N LEU A 40 8.57 0.68 13.04
CA LEU A 40 9.57 1.49 13.74
C LEU A 40 8.91 2.46 14.73
N ALA A 41 7.83 3.13 14.30
CA ALA A 41 7.11 4.09 15.13
C ALA A 41 6.52 3.44 16.38
N MET A 42 5.85 2.28 16.27
CA MET A 42 5.30 1.59 17.44
C MET A 42 6.38 1.14 18.44
N LYS A 43 7.53 0.64 17.93
CA LYS A 43 8.66 0.25 18.79
C LYS A 43 9.28 1.43 19.51
N LYS A 44 9.46 2.55 18.81
CA LYS A 44 10.02 3.78 19.40
C LYS A 44 9.07 4.41 20.40
N ALA A 45 7.76 4.45 20.09
CA ALA A 45 6.75 4.94 21.02
C ALA A 45 6.79 4.13 22.32
N HIS A 46 6.73 2.81 22.23
CA HIS A 46 6.81 1.95 23.41
C HIS A 46 8.12 2.15 24.20
N PHE A 47 9.27 2.23 23.52
CA PHE A 47 10.56 2.50 24.16
C PHE A 47 10.55 3.84 24.92
N PHE A 48 10.04 4.92 24.32
CA PHE A 48 10.00 6.23 24.97
C PHE A 48 8.96 6.32 26.10
N ALA A 49 7.83 5.63 25.98
CA ALA A 49 6.85 5.53 27.06
C ALA A 49 7.44 4.89 28.33
N GLN A 50 8.36 3.93 28.18
CA GLN A 50 9.08 3.31 29.31
C GLN A 50 10.03 4.28 30.01
N GLN A 51 10.56 5.28 29.30
CA GLN A 51 11.48 6.29 29.85
C GLN A 51 10.74 7.56 30.33
N CYS A 52 9.44 7.67 30.08
CA CYS A 52 8.64 8.84 30.43
C CYS A 52 8.15 8.75 31.89
N GLN A 53 8.41 9.81 32.66
CA GLN A 53 7.99 9.92 34.06
C GLN A 53 6.62 10.59 34.21
N ASP A 54 6.28 11.48 33.29
CA ASP A 54 4.97 12.11 33.25
C ASP A 54 3.92 11.09 32.79
N GLN A 55 2.93 10.86 33.65
CA GLN A 55 1.93 9.82 33.44
C GLN A 55 0.98 10.14 32.28
N GLU A 56 0.65 11.41 32.06
CA GLU A 56 -0.24 11.83 30.97
C GLU A 56 0.46 11.66 29.62
N LEU A 57 1.71 12.13 29.52
CA LEU A 57 2.52 11.96 28.32
C LEU A 57 2.78 10.49 28.03
N LYS A 58 3.09 9.68 29.03
CA LYS A 58 3.27 8.24 28.86
C LYS A 58 2.04 7.59 28.22
N MET A 59 0.83 7.92 28.69
CA MET A 59 -0.40 7.38 28.13
C MET A 59 -0.61 7.79 26.67
N GLU A 60 -0.35 9.04 26.32
CA GLU A 60 -0.52 9.49 24.93
C GLU A 60 0.54 8.87 23.99
N ILE A 61 1.78 8.67 24.47
CA ILE A 61 2.82 7.97 23.71
C ILE A 61 2.41 6.50 23.46
N GLU A 62 1.91 5.79 24.47
CA GLU A 62 1.43 4.40 24.31
C GLU A 62 0.27 4.33 23.31
N LYS A 63 -0.68 5.27 23.39
CA LYS A 63 -1.80 5.37 22.45
C LYS A 63 -1.33 5.64 21.02
N CYS A 64 -0.31 6.48 20.83
CA CYS A 64 0.34 6.69 19.54
C CYS A 64 0.96 5.38 19.02
N GLY A 65 1.66 4.62 19.87
CA GLY A 65 2.22 3.32 19.53
C GLY A 65 1.14 2.31 19.08
N GLN A 66 0.03 2.22 19.82
CA GLN A 66 -1.10 1.36 19.48
C GLN A 66 -1.77 1.75 18.16
N MET A 67 -1.85 3.04 17.85
CA MET A 67 -2.37 3.51 16.56
C MET A 67 -1.49 3.02 15.39
N HIS A 68 -0.17 3.13 15.51
CA HIS A 68 0.76 2.62 14.50
C HIS A 68 0.69 1.08 14.37
N GLN A 69 0.52 0.35 15.48
CA GLN A 69 0.30 -1.10 15.43
C GLN A 69 -0.97 -1.44 14.62
N LYS A 70 -2.09 -0.78 14.90
CA LYS A 70 -3.35 -1.00 14.17
C LYS A 70 -3.20 -0.74 12.67
N HIS A 71 -2.46 0.30 12.29
CA HIS A 71 -2.17 0.59 10.88
C HIS A 71 -1.33 -0.50 10.22
N TYR A 72 -0.29 -0.98 10.90
CA TYR A 72 0.54 -2.09 10.42
C TYR A 72 -0.29 -3.35 10.17
N GLU A 73 -1.10 -3.75 11.14
CA GLU A 73 -1.98 -4.93 11.06
C GLU A 73 -3.03 -4.79 9.95
N LYS A 74 -3.59 -3.58 9.77
CA LYS A 74 -4.53 -3.30 8.68
C LYS A 74 -3.89 -3.49 7.32
N ILE A 75 -2.69 -2.96 7.10
CA ILE A 75 -1.97 -3.14 5.81
C ILE A 75 -1.69 -4.63 5.57
N LEU A 76 -1.20 -5.36 6.57
CA LEU A 76 -0.97 -6.80 6.45
C LEU A 76 -2.24 -7.59 6.13
N THR A 77 -3.37 -7.22 6.72
CA THR A 77 -4.66 -7.86 6.45
C THR A 77 -5.06 -7.69 4.98
N HIS A 78 -4.87 -6.48 4.42
CA HIS A 78 -5.15 -6.23 3.00
C HIS A 78 -4.21 -7.01 2.07
N LEU A 79 -2.91 -7.07 2.41
CA LEU A 79 -1.92 -7.81 1.62
C LEU A 79 -2.18 -9.32 1.62
N ASN A 80 -2.62 -9.87 2.75
CA ASN A 80 -2.94 -11.29 2.88
C ASN A 80 -4.37 -11.64 2.44
N SER A 81 -5.14 -10.68 1.92
CA SER A 81 -6.51 -10.94 1.50
C SER A 81 -6.56 -11.93 0.31
N PRO A 82 -7.55 -12.84 0.26
CA PRO A 82 -7.68 -13.82 -0.83
C PRO A 82 -7.74 -13.19 -2.22
N GLN A 83 -8.28 -11.96 -2.35
CA GLN A 83 -8.27 -11.22 -3.61
C GLN A 83 -6.85 -10.95 -4.14
N ASN A 84 -5.88 -10.65 -3.27
CA ASN A 84 -4.48 -10.42 -3.70
C ASN A 84 -3.75 -11.73 -4.05
N GLN A 85 -4.17 -12.86 -3.47
CA GLN A 85 -3.55 -14.16 -3.76
C GLN A 85 -3.96 -14.73 -5.13
N ALA A 86 -5.17 -14.43 -5.60
CA ALA A 86 -5.69 -14.95 -6.87
C ALA A 86 -4.89 -14.49 -8.11
N TYR A 87 -4.27 -13.31 -8.08
CA TYR A 87 -3.47 -12.78 -9.20
C TYR A 87 -2.10 -13.43 -9.36
N SER A 88 -1.59 -14.09 -8.32
CA SER A 88 -0.27 -14.75 -8.34
C SER A 88 -0.26 -16.08 -9.13
N GLN A 89 -1.41 -16.56 -9.60
CA GLN A 89 -1.55 -17.85 -10.30
C GLN A 89 -1.89 -17.74 -11.79
N THR A 90 -1.99 -16.54 -12.38
CA THR A 90 -2.23 -16.40 -13.83
C THR A 90 -0.92 -16.61 -14.61
N PRO A 91 -0.76 -17.72 -15.37
CA PRO A 91 0.41 -17.90 -16.22
C PRO A 91 0.21 -17.09 -17.50
N GLY A 92 1.09 -16.11 -17.73
CA GLY A 92 1.25 -15.47 -19.04
C GLY A 92 0.72 -14.04 -19.13
N MET A 93 1.56 -13.07 -18.76
CA MET A 93 1.86 -11.88 -19.57
C MET A 93 3.30 -11.45 -19.20
N GLN A 94 4.26 -11.99 -19.95
CA GLN A 94 5.58 -11.38 -20.14
C GLN A 94 5.46 -10.25 -21.15
#